data_AF-A0A9Q1BVQ1-F1
#
_entry.id   AF-A0A9Q1BVQ1-F1
#
_cell.length_a   1.000
_cell.length_b   1.000
_cell.length_c   1.000
_cell.angle_alpha   90.00
_cell.angle_beta   90.00
_cell.angle_gamma   90.00
#
_symmetry.space_group_name_H-M   'P 1'
#
loop_
_entity.id
_entity.type
_entity.pdbx_description
1 polymer ?
#
loop_
_entity_poly.entity_id
_entity_poly.type
_entity_poly.pdbx_seq_one_letter_code
_entity_poly.pdbx_strand_id
1 'polypeptide(L)'
;MKPMYISFMKLVIQSLCLWITISKAQNNHNDGNSAGKSVGHSYFFYQQPDYPRDCKETLSQCSAANSSGVFLIKPDGYPDAFEVYCNDGIDGGGWTVVHRRTDGAIDFNRGWKEYTKGFGFLSSEFWLGLDKLSFLTHQNIYEIRIDMENTVGSSFYVHYNRFRISDEWSDFRITDVGQYSGTASSFINACPTNMEYGNCRCQASCEDPENTMECQTACSEEETCICQEGFLRKGDNCVPPGECSCFLEGEGVISVM
;
A
#
# COMPACT_ATOMS: atom_id res chain seq x y z
N MET A 1 -8.62 14.44 -15.23
CA MET A 1 -9.24 13.11 -15.06
C MET A 1 -8.31 12.28 -14.20
N LYS A 2 -8.72 11.90 -12.98
CA LYS A 2 -7.92 11.08 -12.06
C LYS A 2 -8.80 9.90 -11.56
N PRO A 3 -9.12 8.90 -12.40
CA PRO A 3 -10.11 7.90 -12.02
C PRO A 3 -9.53 6.59 -11.47
N MET A 4 -8.22 6.36 -11.49
CA MET A 4 -7.68 4.98 -11.48
C MET A 4 -6.94 4.53 -10.20
N TYR A 5 -6.68 5.41 -9.22
CA TYR A 5 -5.84 5.04 -8.06
C TYR A 5 -6.61 4.58 -6.83
N ILE A 6 -7.94 4.58 -6.95
CA ILE A 6 -8.83 4.43 -5.83
C ILE A 6 -9.41 3.00 -5.74
N SER A 7 -9.31 2.13 -6.76
CA SER A 7 -9.93 0.78 -6.70
C SER A 7 -9.27 -0.16 -5.68
N PHE A 8 -7.93 -0.26 -5.66
CA PHE A 8 -7.25 -1.17 -4.73
C PHE A 8 -7.39 -0.70 -3.26
N MET A 9 -7.26 0.61 -3.02
CA MET A 9 -7.50 1.15 -1.68
C MET A 9 -8.98 1.19 -1.32
N LYS A 10 -9.93 1.45 -2.22
CA LYS A 10 -11.37 1.36 -1.88
C LYS A 10 -11.80 -0.05 -1.51
N LEU A 11 -11.36 -1.08 -2.23
CA LEU A 11 -11.73 -2.46 -1.93
C LEU A 11 -11.24 -2.88 -0.54
N VAL A 12 -10.02 -2.47 -0.17
CA VAL A 12 -9.41 -2.83 1.12
C VAL A 12 -9.94 -1.94 2.25
N ILE A 13 -10.21 -0.66 1.99
CA ILE A 13 -10.64 0.33 2.99
C ILE A 13 -12.12 0.19 3.35
N GLN A 14 -12.98 -0.31 2.45
CA GLN A 14 -14.42 -0.42 2.72
C GLN A 14 -14.79 -1.64 3.59
N SER A 15 -13.92 -2.65 3.71
CA SER A 15 -14.20 -3.84 4.51
C SER A 15 -14.22 -3.54 6.01
N LEU A 16 -15.26 -3.97 6.72
CA LEU A 16 -15.60 -3.55 8.09
C LEU A 16 -14.72 -4.15 9.21
N CYS A 17 -13.87 -5.14 8.91
CA CYS A 17 -13.00 -5.80 9.90
C CYS A 17 -11.59 -6.01 9.34
N LEU A 18 -10.89 -4.90 9.04
CA LEU A 18 -9.58 -4.93 8.40
C LEU A 18 -8.60 -3.97 9.08
N TRP A 19 -7.42 -4.49 9.41
CA TRP A 19 -6.33 -3.78 10.06
C TRP A 19 -5.13 -3.83 9.12
N ILE A 20 -4.57 -2.67 8.79
CA ILE A 20 -3.33 -2.59 7.99
C ILE A 20 -2.25 -2.02 8.88
N THR A 21 -1.13 -2.72 8.92
CA THR A 21 0.03 -2.35 9.70
C THR A 21 1.28 -2.42 8.84
N ILE A 22 2.25 -1.55 9.12
CA ILE A 22 3.58 -1.58 8.50
C ILE A 22 4.65 -1.62 9.58
N SER A 23 5.72 -2.36 9.32
CA SER A 23 6.87 -2.49 10.21
C SER A 23 8.14 -2.32 9.39
N LYS A 24 9.22 -1.88 10.03
CA LYS A 24 10.53 -1.88 9.40
C LYS A 24 11.00 -3.33 9.26
N ALA A 25 11.31 -3.76 8.03
CA ALA A 25 11.70 -5.13 7.76
C ALA A 25 13.02 -5.47 8.48
N GLN A 26 13.09 -6.67 9.08
CA GLN A 26 14.32 -7.16 9.69
C GLN A 26 15.30 -7.59 8.59
N ASN A 27 16.38 -6.83 8.40
CA ASN A 27 17.53 -7.34 7.68
C ASN A 27 18.41 -8.13 8.66
N ASN A 28 18.77 -9.37 8.31
CA ASN A 28 19.90 -10.09 8.91
C ASN A 28 21.21 -9.42 8.48
N HIS A 29 21.38 -8.14 8.79
CA HIS A 29 22.67 -7.49 8.76
C HIS A 29 23.18 -7.50 10.18
N ASN A 30 24.24 -8.29 10.42
CA ASN A 30 25.06 -8.18 11.62
C ASN A 30 25.74 -6.81 11.60
N ASP A 31 25.02 -5.78 12.02
CA ASP A 31 25.62 -4.49 12.27
C ASP A 31 26.34 -4.57 13.62
N GLY A 32 27.63 -4.85 13.48
CA GLY A 32 28.58 -4.91 14.55
C GLY A 32 28.47 -3.69 15.45
N ASN A 33 28.26 -4.00 16.73
CA ASN A 33 28.65 -3.24 17.92
C ASN A 33 29.57 -2.04 17.62
N SER A 34 28.99 -0.84 17.57
CA SER A 34 29.78 0.40 17.60
C SER A 34 29.75 0.95 19.02
N ALA A 35 30.85 0.64 19.70
CA ALA A 35 31.20 1.09 21.03
C ALA A 35 30.97 2.60 21.23
N GLY A 36 30.47 2.94 22.41
CA GLY A 36 30.32 4.32 22.87
C GLY A 36 31.63 5.10 22.75
N LYS A 37 31.53 6.32 22.21
CA LYS A 37 32.56 7.34 22.36
C LYS A 37 32.00 8.45 23.23
N SER A 38 32.57 8.60 24.42
CA SER A 38 32.43 9.81 25.21
C SER A 38 33.15 10.94 24.48
N VAL A 39 32.44 12.03 24.21
CA VAL A 39 33.05 13.31 23.88
C VAL A 39 32.38 14.34 24.78
N GLY A 40 33.12 14.78 25.79
CA GLY A 40 32.71 15.88 26.65
C GLY A 40 32.94 17.19 25.91
N HIS A 41 31.86 17.93 25.66
CA HIS A 41 31.90 19.37 25.40
C HIS A 41 30.66 20.02 26.01
N SER A 42 30.90 20.91 26.97
CA SER A 42 29.91 21.76 27.64
C SER A 42 29.44 22.87 26.69
N TYR A 43 28.33 22.64 26.01
CA TYR A 43 27.48 23.70 25.48
C TYR A 43 26.03 23.24 25.69
N PHE A 44 25.20 24.10 26.28
CA PHE A 44 23.74 23.87 26.38
C PHE A 44 23.16 23.85 24.96
N PHE A 45 23.09 22.66 24.37
CA PHE A 45 22.21 22.41 23.24
C PHE A 45 20.81 22.22 23.82
N TYR A 46 19.84 22.97 23.32
CA TYR A 46 18.47 22.47 23.32
C TYR A 46 18.51 21.19 22.49
N GLN A 47 18.64 20.03 23.14
CA GLN A 47 18.38 18.76 22.48
C GLN A 47 16.92 18.84 22.03
N GLN A 48 16.70 19.00 20.73
CA GLN A 48 15.41 18.64 20.15
C GLN A 48 15.13 17.22 20.61
N PRO A 49 13.90 16.89 21.04
CA PRO A 49 13.56 15.50 21.29
C PRO A 49 13.80 14.76 19.98
N ASP A 50 14.78 13.87 19.95
CA ASP A 50 14.94 12.91 18.87
C ASP A 50 13.75 11.96 18.98
N TYR A 51 12.67 12.29 18.27
CA TYR A 51 11.49 11.43 18.20
C TYR A 51 11.87 10.13 17.49
N PRO A 52 11.35 8.98 17.94
CA PRO A 52 11.51 7.74 17.18
C PRO A 52 10.90 7.91 15.78
N ARG A 53 11.50 7.30 14.75
CA ARG A 53 11.02 7.44 13.36
C ARG A 53 9.77 6.61 13.07
N ASP A 54 9.58 5.54 13.83
CA ASP A 54 8.47 4.59 13.68
C ASP A 54 8.25 3.81 14.98
N CYS A 55 7.22 2.95 14.98
CA CYS A 55 6.91 2.10 16.12
C CYS A 55 7.99 1.05 16.43
N LYS A 56 8.82 0.66 15.46
CA LYS A 56 9.91 -0.29 15.69
C LYS A 56 11.00 0.34 16.55
N GLU A 57 11.32 1.60 16.27
CA GLU A 57 12.24 2.39 17.07
C GLU A 57 11.65 2.70 18.45
N THR A 58 10.36 3.07 18.54
CA THR A 58 9.65 3.24 19.82
C THR A 58 9.78 2.00 20.72
N LEU A 59 9.54 0.80 20.18
CA LEU A 59 9.68 -0.46 20.91
C LEU A 59 11.10 -0.67 21.44
N SER A 60 12.13 -0.29 20.66
CA SER A 60 13.53 -0.45 21.06
C SER A 60 13.98 0.54 22.15
N GLN A 61 13.41 1.73 22.18
CA GLN A 61 13.83 2.82 23.07
C GLN A 61 13.12 2.78 24.43
N CYS A 62 11.92 2.19 24.52
CA CYS A 62 11.11 2.20 25.73
C CYS A 62 10.85 0.78 26.26
N SER A 63 11.39 0.44 27.43
CA SER A 63 11.14 -0.85 28.11
C SER A 63 9.71 -0.99 28.65
N ALA A 64 8.98 0.13 28.81
CA ALA A 64 7.54 0.16 29.07
C ALA A 64 6.68 0.04 27.80
N ALA A 65 7.28 0.06 26.59
CA ALA A 65 6.59 -0.09 25.30
C ALA A 65 6.33 -1.56 24.92
N ASN A 66 6.29 -2.48 25.89
CA ASN A 66 5.71 -3.81 25.68
C ASN A 66 4.17 -3.78 25.67
N SER A 67 3.57 -2.59 25.55
CA SER A 67 2.12 -2.40 25.48
C SER A 67 1.78 -1.55 24.27
N SER A 68 0.94 -2.09 23.39
CA SER A 68 0.37 -1.36 22.26
C SER A 68 -0.30 -0.06 22.73
N GLY A 69 -0.14 1.02 21.96
CA GLY A 69 -0.63 2.33 22.37
C GLY A 69 -0.33 3.44 21.37
N VAL A 70 -0.70 4.66 21.71
CA VAL A 70 -0.45 5.85 20.88
C VAL A 70 0.89 6.47 21.25
N PHE A 71 1.74 6.68 20.25
CA PHE A 71 3.06 7.27 20.39
C PHE A 71 3.30 8.37 19.36
N LEU A 72 4.17 9.31 19.70
CA LEU A 72 4.58 10.39 18.82
C LEU A 72 5.85 9.98 18.07
N ILE A 73 5.81 9.96 16.74
CA ILE A 73 6.93 9.61 15.87
C ILE A 73 7.28 10.76 14.93
N LYS A 74 8.50 10.77 14.40
CA LYS A 74 8.91 11.69 13.33
C LYS A 74 9.71 10.95 12.25
N PRO A 75 9.05 10.47 11.19
CA PRO A 75 9.73 9.87 10.04
C PRO A 75 10.70 10.86 9.37
N ASP A 76 11.76 10.33 8.76
CA ASP A 76 12.75 11.13 8.07
C ASP A 76 12.11 11.94 6.93
N GLY A 77 12.40 13.24 6.89
CA GLY A 77 11.88 14.16 5.87
C GLY A 77 10.45 14.66 6.10
N TYR A 78 9.69 14.08 7.03
CA TYR A 78 8.36 14.60 7.36
C TYR A 78 8.48 15.86 8.26
N PRO A 79 7.74 16.96 7.98
CA PRO A 79 7.98 18.25 8.63
C PRO A 79 7.89 18.23 10.16
N ASP A 80 6.80 17.65 10.69
CA ASP A 80 6.42 17.71 12.09
C ASP A 80 6.16 16.31 12.67
N ALA A 81 6.48 16.09 13.94
CA ALA A 81 6.14 14.82 14.59
C ALA A 81 4.61 14.62 14.65
N PHE A 82 4.15 13.37 14.56
CA PHE A 82 2.74 13.03 14.58
C PHE A 82 2.45 11.73 15.32
N GLU A 83 1.22 11.61 15.81
CA GLU A 83 0.77 10.45 16.58
C GLU A 83 0.46 9.26 15.68
N VAL A 84 0.85 8.06 16.14
CA VAL A 84 0.53 6.76 15.54
C VAL A 84 0.13 5.77 16.60
N TYR A 85 -0.65 4.77 16.21
CA TYR A 85 -0.88 3.60 17.07
C TYR A 85 0.19 2.54 16.78
N CYS A 86 0.98 2.20 17.80
CA CYS A 86 1.94 1.10 17.76
C CYS A 86 1.29 -0.17 18.30
N ASN A 87 1.41 -1.26 17.54
CA ASN A 87 0.95 -2.58 17.96
C ASN A 87 2.15 -3.49 18.26
N ASP A 88 2.32 -3.82 19.53
CA ASP A 88 3.40 -4.68 20.02
C ASP A 88 2.96 -6.12 20.30
N GLY A 89 1.67 -6.41 20.16
CA GLY A 89 1.08 -7.72 20.44
C GLY A 89 1.19 -8.74 19.31
N ILE A 90 1.65 -8.35 18.12
CA ILE A 90 1.73 -9.21 16.93
C ILE A 90 3.18 -9.32 16.43
N ASP A 91 3.59 -10.52 16.03
CA ASP A 91 4.87 -10.82 15.37
C ASP A 91 6.11 -10.10 15.94
N GLY A 92 6.25 -10.07 17.26
CA GLY A 92 7.42 -9.45 17.93
C GLY A 92 7.39 -7.91 17.96
N GLY A 93 6.26 -7.29 17.60
CA GLY A 93 5.94 -5.90 17.84
C GLY A 93 6.66 -4.87 16.97
N GLY A 94 6.38 -3.60 17.26
CA GLY A 94 6.90 -2.45 16.50
C GLY A 94 6.11 -2.15 15.23
N TRP A 95 4.87 -2.61 15.14
CA TRP A 95 3.99 -2.39 14.00
C TRP A 95 3.31 -1.02 14.10
N THR A 96 3.50 -0.19 13.09
CA THR A 96 2.76 1.07 12.93
C THR A 96 1.43 0.77 12.25
N VAL A 97 0.31 0.98 12.94
CA VAL A 97 -1.02 0.78 12.35
C VAL A 97 -1.36 1.98 11.45
N VAL A 98 -1.70 1.71 10.20
CA VAL A 98 -1.98 2.74 9.18
C VAL A 98 -3.47 2.81 8.81
N HIS A 99 -4.20 1.72 9.05
CA HIS A 99 -5.64 1.64 8.86
C HIS A 99 -6.24 0.68 9.87
N ARG A 100 -7.41 1.02 10.43
CA ARG A 100 -8.13 0.15 11.35
C ARG A 100 -9.64 0.30 11.17
N ARG A 101 -10.33 -0.83 11.01
CA ARG A 101 -11.80 -0.98 11.01
C ARG A 101 -12.19 -2.01 12.06
N THR A 102 -13.24 -1.71 12.82
CA THR A 102 -13.71 -2.54 13.94
C THR A 102 -15.23 -2.61 14.04
N ASP A 103 -15.93 -1.50 13.89
CA ASP A 103 -17.35 -1.39 14.22
C ASP A 103 -18.14 -0.47 13.27
N GLY A 104 -17.46 0.18 12.32
CA GLY A 104 -18.07 1.11 11.38
C GLY A 104 -18.47 2.46 11.99
N ALA A 105 -17.89 2.84 13.13
CA ALA A 105 -18.16 4.12 13.79
C ALA A 105 -17.67 5.34 12.99
N ILE A 106 -16.66 5.16 12.14
CA ILE A 106 -16.12 6.24 11.31
C ILE A 106 -16.53 6.03 9.85
N ASP A 107 -17.04 7.10 9.22
CA ASP A 107 -17.34 7.09 7.79
C ASP A 107 -16.04 7.13 6.97
N PHE A 108 -15.86 6.14 6.09
CA PHE A 108 -14.76 6.04 5.14
C PHE A 108 -15.15 6.49 3.72
N ASN A 109 -16.38 6.94 3.48
CA ASN A 109 -16.77 7.59 2.22
C ASN A 109 -16.28 9.04 2.16
N ARG A 110 -14.96 9.20 2.05
CA ARG A 110 -14.26 10.49 2.14
C ARG A 110 -13.64 10.94 0.82
N GLY A 111 -13.41 12.25 0.71
CA GLY A 111 -12.70 12.85 -0.42
C GLY A 111 -11.21 12.56 -0.43
N TRP A 112 -10.57 12.87 -1.56
CA TRP A 112 -9.12 12.69 -1.75
C TRP A 112 -8.29 13.40 -0.69
N LYS A 113 -8.64 14.65 -0.37
CA LYS A 113 -7.90 15.48 0.61
C LYS A 113 -7.84 14.81 1.99
N GLU A 114 -8.95 14.21 2.42
CA GLU A 114 -9.02 13.47 3.68
C GLU A 114 -8.21 12.18 3.63
N TYR A 115 -8.21 11.44 2.52
CA TYR A 115 -7.34 10.28 2.33
C TYR A 115 -5.85 10.65 2.30
N THR A 116 -5.51 11.82 1.76
CA THR A 116 -4.13 12.32 1.77
C THR A 116 -3.66 12.63 3.19
N LYS A 117 -4.49 13.31 4.00
CA LYS A 117 -4.12 13.79 5.35
C LYS A 117 -4.37 12.78 6.49
N GLY A 118 -5.32 11.87 6.31
CA GLY A 118 -5.81 10.97 7.35
C GLY A 118 -7.05 11.49 8.08
N PHE A 119 -7.78 10.58 8.72
CA PHE A 119 -9.01 10.85 9.49
C PHE A 119 -9.30 9.72 10.49
N GLY A 120 -10.23 9.96 11.41
CA GLY A 120 -10.61 9.02 12.47
C GLY A 120 -9.82 9.22 13.76
N PHE A 121 -9.84 8.22 14.65
CA PHE A 121 -9.23 8.28 15.98
C PHE A 121 -8.33 7.07 16.21
N LEU A 122 -7.08 7.30 16.63
CA LEU A 122 -6.07 6.23 16.78
C LEU A 122 -6.45 5.15 17.80
N SER A 123 -7.32 5.46 18.76
CA SER A 123 -7.86 4.50 19.74
C SER A 123 -9.04 3.67 19.21
N SER A 124 -9.52 3.95 18.00
CA SER A 124 -10.74 3.42 17.37
C SER A 124 -10.45 3.13 15.89
N GLU A 125 -11.36 3.47 14.97
CA GLU A 125 -11.19 3.38 13.53
C GLU A 125 -10.50 4.63 12.98
N PHE A 126 -9.55 4.42 12.07
CA PHE A 126 -8.84 5.53 11.44
C PHE A 126 -8.15 5.13 10.14
N TRP A 127 -7.81 6.16 9.38
CA TRP A 127 -6.86 6.13 8.28
C TRP A 127 -5.73 7.11 8.57
N LEU A 128 -4.49 6.64 8.58
CA LEU A 128 -3.34 7.45 8.98
C LEU A 128 -3.09 8.63 8.03
N GLY A 129 -3.28 8.42 6.73
CA GLY A 129 -3.04 9.38 5.65
C GLY A 129 -1.94 8.94 4.69
N LEU A 130 -2.17 9.14 3.38
CA LEU A 130 -1.22 8.78 2.32
C LEU A 130 0.09 9.57 2.42
N ASP A 131 0.04 10.85 2.80
CA ASP A 131 1.23 11.68 3.00
C ASP A 131 2.17 10.99 3.99
N LYS A 132 1.68 10.71 5.20
CA LYS A 132 2.46 10.07 6.27
C LYS A 132 2.99 8.70 5.85
N LEU A 133 2.15 7.91 5.19
CA LEU A 133 2.51 6.58 4.69
C LEU A 133 3.63 6.63 3.63
N SER A 134 3.64 7.65 2.77
CA SER A 134 4.67 7.81 1.75
C SER A 134 6.04 8.06 2.38
N PHE A 135 6.14 8.94 3.38
CA PHE A 135 7.39 9.19 4.11
C PHE A 135 7.83 7.96 4.92
N LEU A 136 6.90 7.29 5.61
CA LEU A 136 7.18 6.07 6.36
C LEU A 136 7.79 4.99 5.47
N THR A 137 7.23 4.72 4.29
CA THR A 137 7.74 3.65 3.41
C THR A 137 8.99 4.04 2.60
N HIS A 138 9.36 5.32 2.58
CA HIS A 138 10.54 5.82 1.88
C HIS A 138 11.82 5.83 2.72
N GLN A 139 11.71 5.99 4.05
CA GLN A 139 12.88 6.13 4.92
C GLN A 139 13.70 4.83 5.11
N ASN A 140 13.11 3.67 4.83
CA ASN A 140 13.79 2.38 4.88
C ASN A 140 13.04 1.28 4.10
N ILE A 141 13.42 0.01 4.28
CA ILE A 141 12.65 -1.14 3.81
C ILE A 141 11.55 -1.44 4.82
N TYR A 142 10.29 -1.32 4.39
CA TYR A 142 9.12 -1.62 5.20
C TYR A 142 8.39 -2.85 4.68
N GLU A 143 7.90 -3.66 5.60
CA GLU A 143 6.95 -4.74 5.36
C GLU A 143 5.53 -4.26 5.68
N ILE A 144 4.53 -4.87 5.04
CA ILE A 144 3.11 -4.59 5.28
C ILE A 144 2.41 -5.88 5.67
N ARG A 145 1.55 -5.79 6.68
CA ARG A 145 0.66 -6.86 7.13
C ARG A 145 -0.78 -6.36 7.17
N ILE A 146 -1.67 -7.14 6.59
CA ILE A 146 -3.10 -6.90 6.55
C ILE A 146 -3.78 -8.03 7.32
N ASP A 147 -4.33 -7.72 8.49
CA ASP A 147 -5.11 -8.64 9.31
C ASP A 147 -6.60 -8.42 9.05
N MET A 148 -7.32 -9.51 8.88
CA MET A 148 -8.73 -9.53 8.49
C MET A 148 -9.50 -10.55 9.33
N GLU A 149 -10.77 -10.26 9.57
CA GLU A 149 -11.70 -11.18 10.21
C GLU A 149 -12.92 -11.40 9.32
N ASN A 150 -13.32 -12.66 9.15
CA ASN A 150 -14.55 -12.98 8.43
C ASN A 150 -15.80 -12.82 9.32
N THR A 151 -16.98 -12.91 8.73
CA THR A 151 -18.27 -12.81 9.44
C THR A 151 -18.51 -13.91 10.48
N VAL A 152 -17.68 -14.96 10.48
CA VAL A 152 -17.74 -16.09 11.40
C VAL A 152 -16.68 -15.95 12.52
N GLY A 153 -15.92 -14.85 12.56
CA GLY A 153 -14.91 -14.55 13.58
C GLY A 153 -13.57 -15.25 13.36
N SER A 154 -13.32 -15.84 12.19
CA SER A 154 -12.01 -16.42 11.86
C SER A 154 -11.07 -15.34 11.35
N SER A 155 -9.89 -15.25 11.96
CA SER A 155 -8.85 -14.29 11.59
C SER A 155 -7.87 -14.88 10.57
N PHE A 156 -7.48 -14.07 9.59
CA PHE A 156 -6.48 -14.40 8.59
C PHE A 156 -5.62 -13.18 8.30
N TYR A 157 -4.41 -13.40 7.81
CA TYR A 157 -3.51 -12.30 7.47
C TYR A 157 -2.83 -12.50 6.12
N VAL A 158 -2.50 -11.37 5.52
CA VAL A 158 -1.63 -11.25 4.34
C VAL A 158 -0.43 -10.43 4.74
N HIS A 159 0.76 -10.86 4.35
CA HIS A 159 2.01 -10.18 4.65
C HIS A 159 2.86 -10.07 3.38
N TYR A 160 3.48 -8.90 3.19
CA TYR A 160 4.55 -8.71 2.21
C TYR A 160 5.78 -8.15 2.89
N ASN A 161 6.93 -8.79 2.64
CA ASN A 161 8.21 -8.38 3.22
C ASN A 161 8.77 -7.06 2.64
N ARG A 162 8.10 -6.46 1.65
CA ARG A 162 8.44 -5.16 1.08
C ARG A 162 7.18 -4.43 0.65
N PHE A 163 7.08 -3.15 0.96
CA PHE A 163 5.97 -2.29 0.57
C PHE A 163 6.44 -0.85 0.43
N ARG A 164 6.16 -0.23 -0.72
CA ARG A 164 6.46 1.17 -0.97
C ARG A 164 5.35 1.83 -1.78
N ILE A 165 4.96 3.02 -1.35
CA ILE A 165 4.12 3.92 -2.14
C ILE A 165 4.92 5.15 -2.54
N SER A 166 4.61 5.72 -3.70
CA SER A 166 5.18 6.98 -4.18
C SER A 166 4.59 8.20 -3.46
N ASP A 167 5.06 9.38 -3.81
CA ASP A 167 4.62 10.67 -3.24
C ASP A 167 3.36 11.22 -3.90
N GLU A 168 2.91 12.40 -3.46
CA GLU A 168 1.72 13.08 -4.02
C GLU A 168 1.88 13.40 -5.51
N TRP A 169 3.08 13.77 -5.95
CA TRP A 169 3.37 14.08 -7.36
C TRP A 169 3.16 12.89 -8.28
N SER A 170 3.38 11.69 -7.75
CA SER A 170 3.21 10.42 -8.42
C SER A 170 1.88 9.73 -8.05
N ASP A 171 0.93 10.48 -7.49
CA ASP A 171 -0.42 10.03 -7.07
C ASP A 171 -0.42 8.87 -6.05
N PHE A 172 0.59 8.76 -5.18
CA PHE A 172 0.70 7.73 -4.14
C PHE A 172 0.60 6.28 -4.63
N ARG A 173 1.02 6.02 -5.87
CA ARG A 173 1.06 4.68 -6.47
C ARG A 173 1.89 3.72 -5.64
N ILE A 174 1.42 2.49 -5.49
CA ILE A 174 2.27 1.38 -5.01
C ILE A 174 3.36 1.17 -6.05
N THR A 175 4.62 1.39 -5.67
CA THR A 175 5.77 1.24 -6.56
C THR A 175 6.48 -0.09 -6.37
N ASP A 176 6.24 -0.75 -5.24
CA ASP A 176 7.03 -1.89 -4.83
C ASP A 176 6.28 -2.78 -3.84
N VAL A 177 6.23 -4.08 -4.13
CA VAL A 177 5.64 -5.10 -3.27
C VAL A 177 6.53 -6.33 -3.29
N GLY A 178 6.87 -6.82 -2.11
CA GLY A 178 7.78 -7.93 -1.91
C GLY A 178 7.14 -9.31 -2.10
N GLN A 179 7.75 -10.30 -1.48
CA GLN A 179 7.23 -11.66 -1.45
C GLN A 179 6.05 -11.77 -0.50
N TYR A 180 5.01 -12.46 -0.97
CA TYR A 180 3.82 -12.79 -0.21
C TYR A 180 4.09 -13.90 0.82
N SER A 181 3.52 -13.75 2.00
CA SER A 181 3.27 -14.82 2.97
C SER A 181 1.95 -14.58 3.69
N GLY A 182 1.33 -15.61 4.27
CA GLY A 182 0.08 -15.42 5.00
C GLY A 182 -0.75 -16.68 5.14
N THR A 183 -1.80 -16.58 5.95
CA THR A 183 -2.82 -17.63 6.14
C THR A 183 -4.00 -17.47 5.20
N ALA A 184 -4.13 -16.31 4.54
CA ALA A 184 -5.10 -16.13 3.48
C ALA A 184 -4.70 -17.03 2.28
N SER A 185 -5.61 -17.86 1.79
CA SER A 185 -5.40 -18.54 0.51
C SER A 185 -5.60 -17.50 -0.61
N SER A 186 -4.55 -16.75 -0.94
CA SER A 186 -4.44 -15.85 -2.10
C SER A 186 -5.64 -14.91 -2.35
N PHE A 187 -5.60 -13.70 -1.78
CA PHE A 187 -6.60 -12.65 -2.07
C PHE A 187 -6.02 -11.33 -2.57
N ILE A 188 -4.73 -11.29 -2.91
CA ILE A 188 -4.17 -10.13 -3.60
C ILE A 188 -3.72 -10.58 -4.97
N ASN A 189 -4.67 -10.60 -5.90
CA ASN A 189 -4.35 -10.54 -7.31
C ASN A 189 -3.94 -9.08 -7.57
N ALA A 190 -2.67 -8.73 -7.35
CA ALA A 190 -2.19 -7.46 -7.88
C ALA A 190 -2.26 -7.55 -9.40
N CYS A 191 -2.87 -6.56 -10.05
CA CYS A 191 -2.84 -6.54 -11.50
C CYS A 191 -1.40 -6.34 -11.97
N PRO A 192 -0.95 -7.11 -12.98
CA PRO A 192 0.34 -6.88 -13.63
C PRO A 192 0.49 -5.43 -14.09
N THR A 193 1.73 -5.00 -14.35
CA THR A 193 2.03 -3.66 -14.86
C THR A 193 1.18 -3.33 -16.10
N ASN A 194 0.66 -2.10 -16.18
CA ASN A 194 -0.25 -1.60 -17.23
C ASN A 194 -1.66 -2.25 -17.23
N MET A 195 -2.05 -2.87 -16.12
CA MET A 195 -3.43 -3.31 -15.86
C MET A 195 -4.02 -2.60 -14.63
N GLU A 196 -5.34 -2.45 -14.61
CA GLU A 196 -6.17 -1.94 -13.53
C GLU A 196 -7.28 -2.93 -13.19
N TYR A 197 -7.90 -2.79 -12.02
CA TYR A 197 -9.09 -3.56 -11.70
C TYR A 197 -10.31 -2.98 -12.41
N GLY A 198 -11.01 -3.83 -13.14
CA GLY A 198 -12.29 -3.48 -13.74
C GLY A 198 -13.14 -4.69 -14.05
N ASN A 199 -14.43 -4.45 -14.19
CA ASN A 199 -15.42 -5.50 -14.36
C ASN A 199 -15.84 -5.69 -15.83
N CYS A 200 -15.28 -4.90 -16.75
CA CYS A 200 -15.65 -4.96 -18.16
C CYS A 200 -14.69 -5.86 -18.94
N ARG A 201 -15.23 -6.92 -19.56
CA ARG A 201 -14.46 -7.88 -20.36
C ARG A 201 -14.10 -7.39 -21.76
N CYS A 202 -14.74 -6.33 -22.23
CA CYS A 202 -14.49 -5.75 -23.55
C CYS A 202 -13.36 -4.73 -23.47
N GLN A 203 -12.15 -5.17 -23.79
CA GLN A 203 -10.99 -4.31 -23.90
C GLN A 203 -10.45 -4.35 -25.32
N ALA A 204 -9.95 -3.21 -25.79
CA ALA A 204 -9.22 -3.17 -27.05
C ALA A 204 -8.02 -4.12 -26.97
N SER A 205 -7.91 -5.01 -27.95
CA SER A 205 -6.80 -5.95 -28.07
C SER A 205 -5.92 -5.57 -29.25
N CYS A 206 -4.74 -6.17 -29.34
CA CYS A 206 -3.94 -5.99 -30.55
C CYS A 206 -4.67 -6.49 -31.80
N GLU A 207 -5.65 -7.40 -31.70
CA GLU A 207 -6.46 -7.89 -32.83
C GLU A 207 -7.65 -6.99 -33.19
N ASP A 208 -8.16 -6.19 -32.24
CA ASP A 208 -9.23 -5.21 -32.44
C ASP A 208 -8.92 -3.92 -31.66
N PRO A 209 -8.01 -3.07 -32.19
CA PRO A 209 -7.55 -1.87 -31.49
C PRO A 209 -8.63 -0.79 -31.38
N GLU A 210 -9.62 -0.79 -32.28
CA GLU A 210 -10.73 0.16 -32.28
C GLU A 210 -11.95 -0.36 -31.52
N ASN A 211 -11.90 -1.59 -30.99
CA ASN A 211 -13.02 -2.24 -30.30
C ASN A 211 -14.31 -2.21 -31.16
N THR A 212 -14.15 -2.53 -32.44
CA THR A 212 -15.18 -2.41 -33.49
C THR A 212 -16.19 -3.55 -33.49
N MET A 213 -15.90 -4.66 -32.78
CA MET A 213 -16.93 -5.61 -32.38
C MET A 213 -17.85 -4.96 -31.34
N GLU A 214 -19.08 -4.63 -31.72
CA GLU A 214 -20.12 -4.01 -30.87
C GLU A 214 -20.14 -4.63 -29.44
N CYS A 215 -19.45 -3.99 -28.49
CA CYS A 215 -19.58 -4.37 -27.10
C CYS A 215 -20.85 -3.73 -26.53
N GLN A 216 -21.96 -4.44 -26.68
CA GLN A 216 -23.15 -4.19 -25.88
C GLN A 216 -22.91 -4.74 -24.47
N THR A 217 -22.58 -3.85 -23.53
CA THR A 217 -22.91 -3.96 -22.08
C THR A 217 -22.80 -5.36 -21.45
N ALA A 218 -21.63 -5.98 -21.52
CA ALA A 218 -21.34 -7.20 -20.75
C ALA A 218 -20.16 -6.97 -19.81
N CYS A 219 -20.36 -6.11 -18.80
CA CYS A 219 -19.48 -6.07 -17.65
C CYS A 219 -19.94 -7.13 -16.65
N SER A 220 -19.00 -7.96 -16.20
CA SER A 220 -19.16 -8.99 -15.19
C SER A 220 -19.51 -8.35 -13.83
N GLU A 221 -20.06 -9.14 -12.91
CA GLU A 221 -20.16 -8.72 -11.50
C GLU A 221 -18.82 -8.85 -10.76
N GLU A 222 -17.91 -9.68 -11.26
CA GLU A 222 -16.57 -9.86 -10.70
C GLU A 222 -15.55 -8.93 -11.37
N GLU A 223 -14.80 -8.16 -10.55
CA GLU A 223 -13.68 -7.34 -11.01
C GLU A 223 -12.46 -8.22 -11.34
N THR A 224 -11.84 -7.95 -12.47
CA THR A 224 -10.64 -8.65 -12.97
C THR A 224 -9.58 -7.64 -13.37
N CYS A 225 -8.36 -8.10 -13.70
CA CYS A 225 -7.33 -7.23 -14.23
C CYS A 225 -7.55 -6.95 -15.70
N ILE A 226 -7.68 -5.67 -16.03
CA ILE A 226 -8.01 -5.14 -17.34
C ILE A 226 -6.90 -4.14 -17.76
N CYS A 227 -6.50 -4.06 -19.03
CA CYS A 227 -5.55 -3.03 -19.50
C CYS A 227 -5.99 -1.61 -19.16
N GLN A 228 -5.04 -0.78 -18.73
CA GLN A 228 -5.23 0.65 -18.54
C GLN A 228 -5.54 1.35 -19.87
N GLU A 229 -6.21 2.50 -19.81
CA GLU A 229 -6.47 3.34 -20.99
C GLU A 229 -5.16 3.60 -21.78
N GLY A 230 -5.22 3.41 -23.11
CA GLY A 230 -4.08 3.60 -24.01
C GLY A 230 -3.16 2.38 -24.17
N PHE A 231 -3.45 1.26 -23.49
CA PHE A 231 -2.78 -0.03 -23.69
C PHE A 231 -3.72 -1.05 -24.34
N LEU A 232 -3.15 -1.93 -25.16
CA LEU A 232 -3.87 -2.99 -25.85
C LEU A 232 -3.53 -4.35 -25.25
N ARG A 233 -4.53 -5.22 -25.12
CA ARG A 233 -4.33 -6.59 -24.64
C ARG A 233 -3.63 -7.45 -25.70
N LYS A 234 -2.56 -8.13 -25.30
CA LYS A 234 -1.82 -9.12 -26.10
C LYS A 234 -1.59 -10.38 -25.25
N GLY A 235 -2.51 -11.35 -25.35
CA GLY A 235 -2.56 -12.50 -24.44
C GLY A 235 -2.91 -12.07 -23.00
N ASP A 236 -2.01 -12.36 -22.06
CA ASP A 236 -2.15 -11.99 -20.63
C ASP A 236 -1.39 -10.70 -20.26
N ASN A 237 -0.85 -9.96 -21.24
CA ASN A 237 -0.11 -8.72 -21.02
C ASN A 237 -0.80 -7.52 -21.68
N CYS A 238 -0.52 -6.31 -21.18
CA CYS A 238 -0.96 -5.05 -21.76
C CYS A 238 0.24 -4.28 -22.31
N VAL A 239 0.20 -3.98 -23.60
CA VAL A 239 1.31 -3.36 -24.33
C VAL A 239 0.88 -2.03 -24.97
N PRO A 240 1.79 -1.07 -25.14
CA PRO A 240 1.52 0.12 -25.93
C PRO A 240 1.14 -0.26 -27.38
N PRO A 241 0.33 0.55 -28.08
CA PRO A 241 -0.08 0.26 -29.46
C PRO A 241 1.09 0.04 -30.42
N GLY A 242 2.22 0.72 -30.21
CA GLY A 242 3.43 0.56 -31.02
C GLY A 242 4.16 -0.78 -30.86
N GLU A 243 3.79 -1.59 -29.87
CA GLU A 243 4.32 -2.94 -29.62
C GLU A 243 3.36 -4.06 -30.07
N CYS A 244 2.19 -3.69 -30.61
CA CYS A 244 1.39 -4.61 -31.39
C CYS A 244 2.10 -4.89 -32.72
N SER A 245 2.20 -6.16 -33.09
CA SER A 245 2.81 -6.58 -34.35
C SER A 245 2.07 -5.91 -35.52
N CYS A 246 2.80 -5.42 -36.53
CA CYS A 246 2.31 -4.55 -37.60
C CYS A 246 0.86 -4.82 -38.04
N PHE A 247 -0.03 -3.89 -37.70
CA PHE A 247 -1.33 -3.75 -38.35
C PHE A 247 -1.13 -2.96 -39.65
N LEU A 248 -1.48 -3.55 -40.79
CA LEU A 248 -1.72 -2.79 -42.01
C LEU A 248 -3.16 -2.28 -41.93
N GLU A 249 -3.35 -0.96 -42.07
CA GLU A 249 -4.69 -0.37 -42.17
C GLU A 249 -5.48 -1.08 -43.29
N GLY A 250 -6.52 -1.83 -42.91
CA GLY A 250 -7.59 -2.22 -43.82
C GLY A 250 -7.78 -3.70 -44.14
N GLU A 251 -6.86 -4.62 -43.85
CA GLU A 251 -7.10 -6.06 -44.05
C GLU A 251 -6.43 -6.92 -42.97
N GLY A 252 -7.15 -7.94 -42.51
CA GLY A 252 -6.79 -8.77 -41.36
C GLY A 252 -5.44 -9.49 -41.42
N VAL A 253 -5.11 -10.10 -40.28
CA VAL A 253 -3.83 -10.75 -39.94
C VAL A 253 -3.27 -11.63 -41.06
N ILE A 254 -2.04 -11.34 -41.50
CA ILE A 254 -1.21 -12.27 -42.27
C ILE A 254 -0.36 -13.09 -41.29
N SER A 255 -0.62 -14.39 -41.22
CA SER A 255 0.26 -15.35 -40.56
C SER A 255 1.51 -15.56 -41.41
N VAL A 256 2.68 -15.23 -40.87
CA VAL A 256 3.97 -15.56 -41.51
C VAL A 256 4.37 -16.96 -41.04
N MET A 257 4.37 -17.92 -41.97
CA MET A 257 4.98 -19.25 -41.81
C MET A 257 6.51 -19.16 -41.80
#